data_AF-A0A1N7IBF3-F1
#
_entry.id   AF-A0A1N7IBF3-F1
#
_cell.length_a   1.000
_cell.length_b   1.000
_cell.length_c   1.000
_cell.angle_alpha   90.00
_cell.angle_beta   90.00
_cell.angle_gamma   90.00
#
_symmetry.space_group_name_H-M   'P 1'
#
loop_
_entity.id
_entity.type
_entity.pdbx_description
1 polymer ?
#
loop_
_entity_poly.entity_id
_entity_poly.type
_entity_poly.pdbx_seq_one_letter_code
_entity_poly.pdbx_strand_id
1 'polypeptide(L)'
;MTALELSKKYKTLLNKNVINTPLRLAHFFAQADHESGLKPKTESLNYSVEGLLSTFGKDRITNTQAYDYGRSVNHPADQMAIANIVYGGTWGRDNLGNITPGDGWKYRGRGIFQITGRSNYLQLTNYAKSKGLDVNYLENPDLLLNESDSIIASIWYWNSRGLNNFADQDDIFSVSKIINIGSLKKKGTPKGLKERESNLKYYKTIFK
;
A
#
# COMPACT_ATOMS: atom_id res chain seq x y z
N MET A 1 -17.80 -6.25 -1.39
CA MET A 1 -18.09 -6.16 -2.82
C MET A 1 -17.08 -6.96 -3.60
N THR A 2 -17.49 -7.55 -4.71
CA THR A 2 -16.63 -8.22 -5.69
C THR A 2 -15.86 -7.20 -6.53
N ALA A 3 -14.82 -7.64 -7.24
CA ALA A 3 -14.11 -6.78 -8.19
C ALA A 3 -15.05 -6.24 -9.29
N LEU A 4 -16.01 -7.04 -9.75
CA LEU A 4 -16.98 -6.61 -10.76
C LEU A 4 -17.88 -5.50 -10.23
N GLU A 5 -18.38 -5.61 -8.99
CA GLU A 5 -19.17 -4.56 -8.33
C GLU A 5 -18.36 -3.27 -8.16
N LEU A 6 -17.11 -3.38 -7.69
CA LEU A 6 -16.21 -2.22 -7.56
C LEU A 6 -15.93 -1.57 -8.92
N SER A 7 -15.65 -2.37 -9.96
CA SER A 7 -15.40 -1.86 -11.32
C SER A 7 -16.60 -1.13 -11.89
N LYS A 8 -17.82 -1.58 -11.60
CA LYS A 8 -19.07 -0.94 -12.00
C LYS A 8 -19.30 0.35 -11.22
N LYS A 9 -19.18 0.29 -9.88
CA LYS A 9 -19.37 1.44 -8.98
C LYS A 9 -18.40 2.58 -9.31
N TYR A 10 -17.15 2.27 -9.61
CA TYR A 10 -16.10 3.26 -9.89
C TYR A 10 -15.74 3.36 -11.38
N LYS A 11 -16.61 2.89 -12.29
CA LYS A 11 -16.37 2.85 -13.74
C LYS A 11 -15.90 4.18 -14.31
N THR A 12 -16.57 5.28 -13.97
CA THR A 12 -16.20 6.62 -14.45
C THR A 12 -14.80 7.02 -14.00
N LEU A 13 -14.43 6.71 -12.75
CA LEU A 13 -13.12 7.05 -12.20
C LEU A 13 -12.01 6.20 -12.84
N LEU A 14 -12.25 4.90 -13.00
CA LEU A 14 -11.33 3.98 -13.69
C LEU A 14 -11.12 4.39 -15.15
N ASN A 15 -12.19 4.73 -15.87
CA ASN A 15 -12.14 5.20 -17.25
C ASN A 15 -11.34 6.50 -17.41
N LYS A 16 -11.61 7.50 -16.56
CA LYS A 16 -10.86 8.78 -16.57
C LYS A 16 -9.36 8.60 -16.27
N ASN A 17 -9.00 7.51 -15.60
CA ASN A 17 -7.63 7.16 -15.25
C ASN A 17 -7.03 6.09 -16.16
N VAL A 18 -7.72 5.75 -17.25
CA VAL A 18 -7.28 4.82 -18.28
C VAL A 18 -6.98 3.40 -17.76
N ILE A 19 -7.62 3.01 -16.66
CA ILE A 19 -7.62 1.63 -16.14
C ILE A 19 -8.92 0.98 -16.62
N ASN A 20 -9.05 0.81 -17.94
CA ASN A 20 -10.34 0.60 -18.60
C ASN A 20 -10.34 -0.46 -19.71
N THR A 21 -9.20 -1.10 -19.97
CA THR A 21 -9.17 -2.31 -20.79
C THR A 21 -9.43 -3.53 -19.90
N PRO A 22 -9.99 -4.63 -20.44
CA PRO A 22 -10.19 -5.86 -19.68
C PRO A 22 -8.89 -6.33 -18.98
N LEU A 23 -7.76 -6.24 -19.67
CA LEU A 23 -6.46 -6.65 -19.13
C LEU A 23 -5.98 -5.74 -18.00
N ARG A 24 -6.09 -4.41 -18.13
CA ARG A 24 -5.72 -3.47 -17.07
C ARG A 24 -6.59 -3.64 -15.83
N LEU A 25 -7.89 -3.82 -16.01
CA LEU A 25 -8.81 -4.13 -14.91
C LEU A 25 -8.42 -5.44 -14.23
N ALA A 26 -8.11 -6.48 -15.00
CA ALA A 26 -7.69 -7.77 -14.45
C ALA A 26 -6.41 -7.66 -13.61
N HIS A 27 -5.39 -6.96 -14.10
CA HIS A 27 -4.17 -6.72 -13.32
C HIS A 27 -4.43 -5.87 -12.07
N PHE A 28 -5.18 -4.76 -12.21
CA PHE A 28 -5.48 -3.87 -11.08
C PHE A 28 -6.18 -4.61 -9.94
N PHE A 29 -7.24 -5.36 -10.26
CA PHE A 29 -8.01 -6.09 -9.26
C PHE A 29 -7.30 -7.33 -8.73
N ALA A 30 -6.47 -8.00 -9.54
CA ALA A 30 -5.64 -9.10 -9.04
C ALA A 30 -4.69 -8.66 -7.93
N GLN A 31 -4.08 -7.48 -8.10
CA GLN A 31 -3.21 -6.89 -7.10
C GLN A 31 -4.01 -6.42 -5.88
N ALA A 32 -5.14 -5.74 -6.09
CA ALA A 32 -6.00 -5.23 -5.01
C ALA A 32 -6.53 -6.35 -4.11
N ASP A 33 -6.87 -7.48 -4.73
CA ASP A 33 -7.34 -8.66 -4.02
C ASP A 33 -6.22 -9.31 -3.20
N HIS A 34 -5.03 -9.48 -3.78
CA HIS A 34 -3.90 -10.01 -3.04
C HIS A 34 -3.47 -9.10 -1.86
N GLU A 35 -3.40 -7.78 -2.08
CA GLU A 35 -2.94 -6.85 -1.05
C GLU A 35 -3.92 -6.73 0.12
N SER A 36 -5.23 -6.87 -0.14
CA SER A 36 -6.22 -6.44 0.84
C SER A 36 -7.54 -7.22 0.85
N GLY A 37 -7.74 -8.15 -0.08
CA GLY A 37 -9.04 -8.80 -0.29
C GLY A 37 -10.09 -7.80 -0.78
N LEU A 38 -9.68 -6.82 -1.59
CA LEU A 38 -10.51 -5.73 -2.11
C LEU A 38 -11.14 -4.82 -1.05
N LYS A 39 -10.57 -4.76 0.16
CA LYS A 39 -11.10 -3.99 1.28
C LYS A 39 -10.04 -3.04 1.83
N PRO A 40 -10.39 -1.79 2.18
CA PRO A 40 -9.47 -0.92 2.90
C PRO A 40 -9.01 -1.58 4.20
N LYS A 41 -7.71 -1.54 4.48
CA LYS A 41 -7.09 -2.06 5.70
C LYS A 41 -6.07 -1.06 6.23
N THR A 42 -5.86 -1.05 7.53
CA THR A 42 -4.63 -0.51 8.13
C THR A 42 -3.69 -1.67 8.38
N GLU A 43 -2.39 -1.43 8.22
CA GLU A 43 -1.41 -2.38 8.75
C GLU A 43 -1.50 -2.47 10.28
N SER A 44 -1.11 -3.63 10.80
CA SER A 44 -0.94 -3.89 12.22
C SER A 44 0.54 -3.97 12.52
N LEU A 45 1.01 -3.21 13.51
CA LEU A 45 2.40 -3.22 13.95
C LEU A 45 2.56 -4.10 15.20
N ASN A 46 1.66 -5.07 15.38
CA ASN A 46 1.71 -6.03 16.47
C ASN A 46 2.77 -7.12 16.20
N TYR A 47 4.03 -6.74 16.23
CA TYR A 47 5.18 -7.64 16.09
C TYR A 47 5.62 -8.18 17.45
N SER A 48 6.11 -9.43 17.51
CA SER A 48 6.90 -9.88 18.67
C SER A 48 8.30 -9.26 18.63
N VAL A 49 9.03 -9.36 19.74
CA VAL A 49 10.44 -8.96 19.83
C VAL A 49 11.27 -9.58 18.68
N GLU A 50 11.17 -10.88 18.49
CA GLU A 50 11.89 -11.61 17.43
C GLU A 50 11.41 -11.20 16.04
N GLY A 51 10.10 -10.97 15.89
CA GLY A 51 9.49 -10.53 14.64
C GLY A 51 10.02 -9.16 14.19
N LEU A 52 10.21 -8.23 15.12
CA LEU A 52 10.81 -6.91 14.84
C LEU A 52 12.23 -7.06 14.31
N LEU A 53 13.06 -7.82 15.02
CA LEU A 53 14.47 -8.02 14.66
C LEU A 53 14.64 -8.72 13.31
N SER A 54 13.79 -9.72 13.04
CA SER A 54 13.79 -10.45 11.76
C SER A 54 13.30 -9.60 10.59
N THR A 55 12.27 -8.76 10.80
CA THR A 55 11.64 -7.99 9.72
C THR A 55 12.41 -6.72 9.37
N PHE A 56 12.86 -5.97 10.38
CA PHE A 56 13.41 -4.62 10.17
C PHE A 56 14.94 -4.59 10.29
N GLY A 57 15.54 -5.55 10.98
CA GLY A 57 16.97 -5.57 11.24
C GLY A 57 17.42 -4.49 12.22
N LYS A 58 18.66 -4.62 12.71
CA LYS A 58 19.22 -3.75 13.75
C LYS A 58 19.40 -2.29 13.30
N ASP A 59 19.50 -2.05 12.01
CA ASP A 59 19.64 -0.71 11.44
C ASP A 59 18.35 0.12 11.54
N ARG A 60 17.22 -0.55 11.79
CA ARG A 60 15.89 0.08 11.86
C ARG A 60 15.28 0.04 13.26
N ILE A 61 15.64 -0.97 14.05
CA ILE A 61 15.22 -1.10 15.44
C ILE A 61 16.29 -1.83 16.24
N THR A 62 16.75 -1.24 17.34
CA THR A 62 17.78 -1.87 18.18
C THR A 62 17.20 -3.06 18.95
N ASN A 63 18.08 -3.93 19.46
CA ASN A 63 17.65 -5.03 20.34
C ASN A 63 16.86 -4.51 21.54
N THR A 64 17.36 -3.48 22.22
CA THR A 64 16.69 -2.87 23.38
C THR A 64 15.30 -2.35 23.00
N GLN A 65 15.18 -1.58 21.92
CA GLN A 65 13.88 -1.09 21.44
C GLN A 65 12.93 -2.24 21.07
N ALA A 66 13.43 -3.30 20.44
CA ALA A 66 12.61 -4.45 20.11
C ALA A 66 12.08 -5.15 21.37
N TYR A 67 12.90 -5.27 22.43
CA TYR A 67 12.47 -5.80 23.72
C TYR A 67 11.45 -4.90 24.43
N ASP A 68 11.69 -3.58 24.43
CA ASP A 68 10.85 -2.62 25.15
C ASP A 68 9.46 -2.47 24.52
N TYR A 69 9.36 -2.52 23.18
CA TYR A 69 8.12 -2.20 22.47
C TYR A 69 7.48 -3.39 21.75
N GLY A 70 8.22 -4.46 21.48
CA GLY A 70 7.69 -5.68 20.85
C GLY A 70 6.76 -6.45 21.78
N ARG A 71 5.78 -7.16 21.22
CA ARG A 71 4.91 -8.05 22.00
C ARG A 71 5.77 -9.12 22.69
N SER A 72 5.60 -9.24 23.99
CA SER A 72 6.24 -10.25 24.83
C SER A 72 5.21 -10.91 25.76
N VAL A 73 5.66 -11.85 26.59
CA VAL A 73 4.84 -12.42 27.67
C VAL A 73 4.50 -11.40 28.76
N ASN A 74 5.30 -10.33 28.88
CA ASN A 74 5.18 -9.34 29.94
C ASN A 74 4.30 -8.15 29.54
N HIS A 75 4.20 -7.84 28.24
CA HIS A 75 3.39 -6.73 27.74
C HIS A 75 2.97 -6.91 26.27
N PRO A 76 1.84 -6.33 25.86
CA PRO A 76 1.48 -6.23 24.45
C PRO A 76 2.47 -5.36 23.67
N ALA A 77 2.44 -5.44 22.34
CA ALA A 77 3.22 -4.55 21.50
C ALA A 77 2.75 -3.09 21.63
N ASP A 78 3.68 -2.17 21.83
CA ASP A 78 3.44 -0.74 21.62
C ASP A 78 3.57 -0.42 20.14
N GLN A 79 2.47 -0.60 19.41
CA GLN A 79 2.42 -0.44 17.97
C GLN A 79 2.73 1.00 17.51
N MET A 80 2.40 2.00 18.33
CA MET A 80 2.68 3.40 18.02
C MET A 80 4.17 3.69 18.13
N ALA A 81 4.80 3.25 19.23
CA ALA A 81 6.25 3.35 19.39
C ALA A 81 6.98 2.59 18.28
N ILE A 82 6.56 1.35 18.00
CA ILE A 82 7.11 0.55 16.89
C ILE A 82 7.04 1.33 15.58
N ALA A 83 5.86 1.82 15.18
CA ALA A 83 5.71 2.54 13.91
C ALA A 83 6.58 3.80 13.85
N ASN A 84 6.65 4.55 14.94
CA ASN A 84 7.48 5.76 15.01
C ASN A 84 8.99 5.46 14.96
N ILE A 85 9.42 4.32 15.49
CA ILE A 85 10.81 3.86 15.40
C ILE A 85 11.09 3.38 13.98
N VAL A 86 10.33 2.39 13.49
CA VAL A 86 10.66 1.75 12.21
C VAL A 86 10.46 2.70 11.04
N TYR A 87 9.42 3.54 11.04
CA TYR A 87 9.16 4.49 9.95
C TYR A 87 9.70 5.90 10.22
N GLY A 88 10.44 6.11 11.31
CA GLY A 88 11.05 7.40 11.66
C GLY A 88 12.55 7.46 11.36
N GLY A 89 13.21 8.45 11.96
CA GLY A 89 14.65 8.68 11.83
C GLY A 89 15.11 8.98 10.40
N THR A 90 16.42 8.80 10.17
CA THR A 90 17.03 9.00 8.84
C THR A 90 16.38 8.13 7.77
N TRP A 91 16.12 6.85 8.07
CA TRP A 91 15.48 5.96 7.11
C TRP A 91 14.08 6.46 6.71
N GLY A 92 13.26 6.83 7.69
CA GLY A 92 11.91 7.34 7.48
C GLY A 92 11.87 8.65 6.70
N ARG A 93 12.80 9.56 6.98
CA ARG A 93 12.97 10.79 6.20
C ARG A 93 13.28 10.47 4.75
N ASP A 94 14.29 9.63 4.51
CA ASP A 94 14.86 9.43 3.17
C ASP A 94 13.95 8.55 2.29
N ASN A 95 13.15 7.65 2.88
CA ASN A 95 12.30 6.70 2.14
C ASN A 95 10.81 7.04 2.16
N LEU A 96 10.32 7.72 3.21
CA LEU A 96 8.90 7.98 3.43
C LEU A 96 8.58 9.48 3.52
N GLY A 97 9.59 10.35 3.61
CA GLY A 97 9.40 11.78 3.87
C GLY A 97 8.88 12.06 5.29
N ASN A 98 9.02 11.11 6.21
CA ASN A 98 8.60 11.29 7.60
C ASN A 98 9.63 12.17 8.31
N ILE A 99 9.21 13.38 8.70
CA ILE A 99 10.10 14.43 9.21
C ILE A 99 9.62 15.00 10.55
N THR A 100 8.39 14.69 10.95
CA THR A 100 7.80 15.14 12.22
C THR A 100 7.73 13.95 13.18
N PRO A 101 8.00 14.15 14.50
CA PRO A 101 7.69 13.13 15.50
C PRO A 101 6.23 12.64 15.37
N GLY A 102 6.03 11.33 15.41
CA GLY A 102 4.69 10.73 15.23
C GLY A 102 4.32 10.43 13.77
N ASP A 103 5.07 10.90 12.77
CA ASP A 103 4.77 10.65 11.35
C ASP A 103 4.74 9.15 11.02
N GLY A 104 5.57 8.35 11.69
CA GLY A 104 5.62 6.90 11.47
C GLY A 104 4.29 6.21 11.78
N TRP A 105 3.70 6.51 12.93
CA TRP A 105 2.36 6.02 13.26
C TRP A 105 1.26 6.70 12.45
N LYS A 106 1.34 8.02 12.29
CA LYS A 106 0.30 8.81 11.59
C LYS A 106 0.13 8.34 10.15
N TYR A 107 1.23 8.13 9.42
CA TYR A 107 1.24 7.74 8.01
C TYR A 107 1.62 6.27 7.79
N ARG A 108 1.30 5.40 8.74
CA ARG A 108 1.35 3.94 8.54
C ARG A 108 0.44 3.51 7.37
N GLY A 109 0.71 2.32 6.85
CA GLY A 109 0.04 1.69 5.72
C GLY A 109 -1.47 1.64 5.86
N ARG A 110 -2.17 2.23 4.88
CA ARG A 110 -3.64 2.19 4.78
C ARG A 110 -4.14 1.98 3.37
N GLY A 111 -5.38 1.51 3.27
CA GLY A 111 -6.09 1.33 2.02
C GLY A 111 -5.75 0.03 1.30
N ILE A 112 -6.32 -0.14 0.10
CA ILE A 112 -6.24 -1.37 -0.68
C ILE A 112 -4.81 -1.67 -1.14
N PHE A 113 -4.01 -0.65 -1.47
CA PHE A 113 -2.59 -0.77 -1.86
C PHE A 113 -1.60 -0.34 -0.77
N GLN A 114 -2.02 -0.29 0.51
CA GLN A 114 -1.15 0.00 1.67
C GLN A 114 -0.25 1.24 1.47
N ILE A 115 -0.87 2.41 1.35
CA ILE A 115 -0.15 3.69 1.22
C ILE A 115 0.53 4.05 2.54
N THR A 116 1.86 4.19 2.51
CA THR A 116 2.70 4.46 3.69
C THR A 116 3.60 5.67 3.48
N GLY A 117 3.78 6.49 4.51
CA GLY A 117 4.74 7.59 4.54
C GLY A 117 4.17 8.95 4.14
N ARG A 118 4.58 9.99 4.86
CA ARG A 118 4.12 11.38 4.69
C ARG A 118 4.17 11.85 3.24
N SER A 119 5.26 11.56 2.54
CA SER A 119 5.46 11.95 1.13
C SER A 119 4.37 11.39 0.21
N ASN A 120 3.92 10.15 0.45
CA ASN A 120 2.86 9.53 -0.34
C ASN A 120 1.49 10.14 0.00
N TYR A 121 1.19 10.38 1.28
CA TYR A 121 -0.06 11.05 1.69
C TYR A 121 -0.15 12.49 1.17
N LEU A 122 0.96 13.23 1.13
CA LEU A 122 1.04 14.56 0.52
C LEU A 122 0.78 14.51 -0.99
N GLN A 123 1.46 13.62 -1.71
CA GLN A 123 1.27 13.47 -3.16
C GLN A 123 -0.15 13.03 -3.51
N LEU A 124 -0.73 12.13 -2.72
CA LEU A 124 -2.11 11.69 -2.89
C LEU A 124 -3.09 12.84 -2.64
N THR A 125 -2.84 13.68 -1.63
CA THR A 125 -3.64 14.89 -1.37
C THR A 125 -3.60 15.84 -2.57
N ASN A 126 -2.40 16.09 -3.11
CA ASN A 126 -2.24 16.96 -4.29
C ASN A 126 -2.93 16.36 -5.52
N TYR A 127 -2.84 15.04 -5.70
CA TYR A 127 -3.56 14.34 -6.75
C TYR A 127 -5.07 14.51 -6.63
N ALA A 128 -5.65 14.28 -5.44
CA ALA A 128 -7.08 14.49 -5.20
C ALA A 128 -7.51 15.93 -5.54
N LYS A 129 -6.76 16.93 -5.06
CA LYS A 129 -7.00 18.35 -5.38
C LYS A 129 -6.97 18.62 -6.88
N SER A 130 -6.00 18.05 -7.60
CA SER A 130 -5.92 18.15 -9.07
C SER A 130 -7.11 17.53 -9.81
N LYS A 131 -7.85 16.63 -9.14
CA LYS A 131 -9.08 16.02 -9.66
C LYS A 131 -10.34 16.77 -9.21
N GLY A 132 -10.19 17.92 -8.54
CA GLY A 132 -11.29 18.73 -8.02
C GLY A 132 -11.94 18.15 -6.77
N LEU A 133 -11.24 17.25 -6.05
CA LEU A 133 -11.73 16.67 -4.80
C LEU A 133 -11.28 17.53 -3.63
N ASP A 134 -12.23 17.94 -2.78
CA ASP A 134 -11.96 18.65 -1.53
C ASP A 134 -11.68 17.64 -0.42
N VAL A 135 -10.48 17.06 -0.44
CA VAL A 135 -10.03 16.08 0.55
C VAL A 135 -8.55 16.26 0.86
N ASN A 136 -8.19 16.09 2.14
CA ASN A 136 -6.83 16.21 2.63
C ASN A 136 -6.39 14.95 3.39
N TYR A 137 -5.72 14.04 2.69
CA TYR A 137 -5.22 12.79 3.26
C TYR A 137 -4.00 13.00 4.17
N LEU A 138 -3.27 14.10 4.01
CA LEU A 138 -2.16 14.45 4.91
C LEU A 138 -2.67 14.86 6.29
N GLU A 139 -3.78 15.59 6.35
CA GLU A 139 -4.45 15.93 7.60
C GLU A 139 -5.21 14.74 8.18
N ASN A 140 -5.98 14.05 7.33
CA ASN A 140 -6.89 12.97 7.72
C ASN A 140 -6.52 11.63 7.03
N PRO A 141 -5.42 10.96 7.44
CA PRO A 141 -4.95 9.75 6.77
C PRO A 141 -5.90 8.56 6.92
N ASP A 142 -6.71 8.52 7.97
CA ASP A 142 -7.69 7.46 8.22
C ASP A 142 -8.82 7.44 7.18
N LEU A 143 -9.00 8.49 6.38
CA LEU A 143 -9.92 8.47 5.25
C LEU A 143 -9.60 7.33 4.27
N LEU A 144 -8.36 6.86 4.18
CA LEU A 144 -8.00 5.70 3.36
C LEU A 144 -8.61 4.38 3.84
N LEU A 145 -9.30 4.36 4.99
CA LEU A 145 -10.12 3.24 5.44
C LEU A 145 -11.56 3.29 4.88
N ASN A 146 -11.97 4.42 4.29
CA ASN A 146 -13.18 4.50 3.49
C ASN A 146 -12.92 3.89 2.10
N GLU A 147 -13.91 3.20 1.57
CA GLU A 147 -13.77 2.50 0.29
C GLU A 147 -13.48 3.44 -0.89
N SER A 148 -14.20 4.57 -0.98
CA SER A 148 -14.05 5.53 -2.08
C SER A 148 -12.65 6.14 -2.11
N ASP A 149 -12.17 6.60 -0.95
CA ASP A 149 -10.85 7.19 -0.78
C ASP A 149 -9.74 6.17 -1.03
N SER A 150 -9.93 4.93 -0.57
CA SER A 150 -9.02 3.83 -0.81
C SER A 150 -8.90 3.48 -2.31
N ILE A 151 -10.01 3.51 -3.07
CA ILE A 151 -9.99 3.33 -4.53
C ILE A 151 -9.28 4.49 -5.22
N ILE A 152 -9.52 5.74 -4.81
CA ILE A 152 -8.79 6.91 -5.31
C ILE A 152 -7.29 6.75 -5.08
N ALA A 153 -6.90 6.31 -3.89
CA ALA A 153 -5.51 6.06 -3.52
C ALA A 153 -4.87 4.94 -4.34
N SER A 154 -5.57 3.82 -4.57
CA SER A 154 -5.09 2.73 -5.41
C SER A 154 -4.92 3.17 -6.87
N ILE A 155 -5.85 3.97 -7.41
CA ILE A 155 -5.74 4.51 -8.77
C ILE A 155 -4.56 5.49 -8.88
N TRP A 156 -4.40 6.38 -7.90
CA TRP A 156 -3.24 7.27 -7.85
C TRP A 156 -1.94 6.48 -7.82
N TYR A 157 -1.83 5.47 -6.96
CA TYR A 157 -0.64 4.63 -6.85
C TYR A 157 -0.37 3.93 -8.19
N TRP A 158 -1.38 3.32 -8.79
CA TRP A 158 -1.27 2.66 -10.08
C TRP A 158 -0.73 3.58 -11.18
N ASN A 159 -1.32 4.77 -11.31
CA ASN A 159 -0.97 5.72 -12.37
C ASN A 159 0.39 6.38 -12.13
N SER A 160 0.69 6.79 -10.90
CA SER A 160 1.96 7.44 -10.57
C SER A 160 3.18 6.53 -10.74
N ARG A 161 2.99 5.19 -10.78
CA ARG A 161 4.04 4.22 -11.11
C ARG A 161 3.96 3.67 -12.54
N GLY A 162 3.06 4.18 -13.39
CA GLY A 162 2.96 3.78 -14.79
C GLY A 162 2.58 2.32 -15.00
N LEU A 163 1.79 1.73 -14.08
CA LEU A 163 1.53 0.29 -14.08
C LEU A 163 0.72 -0.22 -15.28
N ASN A 164 0.01 0.67 -15.98
CA ASN A 164 -0.62 0.34 -17.26
C ASN A 164 0.38 -0.22 -18.27
N ASN A 165 1.60 0.33 -18.35
CA ASN A 165 2.61 -0.08 -19.34
C ASN A 165 3.01 -1.56 -19.17
N PHE A 166 3.05 -2.04 -17.93
CA PHE A 166 3.36 -3.44 -17.63
C PHE A 166 2.12 -4.33 -17.77
N ALA A 167 0.95 -3.84 -17.34
CA ALA A 167 -0.30 -4.57 -17.52
C ALA A 167 -0.66 -4.80 -19.00
N ASP A 168 -0.36 -3.84 -19.88
CA ASP A 168 -0.58 -3.97 -21.33
C ASP A 168 0.32 -5.03 -21.97
N GLN A 169 1.48 -5.29 -21.37
CA GLN A 169 2.40 -6.36 -21.75
C GLN A 169 2.10 -7.68 -21.02
N ASP A 170 1.03 -7.70 -20.23
CA ASP A 170 0.65 -8.82 -19.37
C ASP A 170 1.74 -9.22 -18.34
N ASP A 171 2.60 -8.28 -17.98
CA ASP A 171 3.75 -8.49 -17.10
C ASP A 171 3.36 -8.40 -15.62
N ILE A 172 2.80 -9.51 -15.12
CA ILE A 172 2.39 -9.64 -13.73
C ILE A 172 3.57 -9.53 -12.76
N PHE A 173 4.77 -9.93 -13.17
CA PHE A 173 5.95 -9.87 -12.31
C PHE A 173 6.34 -8.42 -12.03
N SER A 174 6.44 -7.58 -13.06
CA SER A 174 6.80 -6.17 -12.90
C SER A 174 5.74 -5.39 -12.12
N VAL A 175 4.45 -5.61 -12.43
CA VAL A 175 3.34 -5.01 -11.67
C VAL A 175 3.43 -5.38 -10.19
N SER A 176 3.58 -6.68 -9.89
CA SER A 176 3.68 -7.18 -8.51
C SER A 176 4.90 -6.64 -7.78
N LYS A 177 6.04 -6.57 -8.47
CA LYS A 177 7.30 -6.09 -7.90
C LYS A 177 7.23 -4.61 -7.55
N ILE A 178 6.61 -3.80 -8.40
CA ILE A 178 6.43 -2.38 -8.10
C ILE A 178 5.49 -2.19 -6.91
N ILE A 179 4.34 -2.89 -6.87
CA ILE A 179 3.38 -2.75 -5.77
C ILE A 179 3.97 -3.23 -4.44
N ASN A 180 4.62 -4.40 -4.42
CA ASN A 180 5.07 -5.02 -3.18
C ASN A 180 6.45 -4.52 -2.69
N ILE A 181 7.36 -4.18 -3.60
CA ILE A 181 8.76 -3.81 -3.28
C ILE A 181 9.04 -2.32 -3.56
N GLY A 182 8.21 -1.66 -4.37
CA GLY A 182 8.31 -0.25 -4.71
C GLY A 182 9.24 0.07 -5.88
N SER A 183 9.99 -0.91 -6.42
CA SER A 183 10.92 -0.67 -7.53
C SER A 183 11.34 -1.96 -8.24
N LEU A 184 11.45 -1.91 -9.57
CA LEU A 184 12.05 -2.99 -10.37
C LEU A 184 13.54 -3.19 -10.11
N LYS A 185 14.25 -2.12 -9.69
CA LYS A 185 15.70 -2.13 -9.44
C LYS A 185 16.10 -2.85 -8.15
N LYS A 186 15.18 -2.93 -7.18
CA LYS A 186 15.45 -3.61 -5.91
C LYS A 186 15.55 -5.13 -6.15
N LYS A 187 16.48 -5.78 -5.46
CA LYS A 187 16.62 -7.25 -5.49
C LYS A 187 15.41 -7.91 -4.82
N GLY A 188 15.13 -9.15 -5.19
CA GLY A 188 14.05 -9.96 -4.61
C GLY A 188 12.84 -10.12 -5.54
N THR A 189 12.01 -11.09 -5.17
CA THR A 189 10.75 -11.45 -5.82
C THR A 189 9.60 -10.92 -4.99
N PRO A 190 8.53 -10.36 -5.59
CA PRO A 190 7.37 -9.91 -4.85
C PRO A 190 6.76 -11.04 -4.02
N LYS A 191 6.41 -10.73 -2.77
CA LYS A 191 5.71 -11.66 -1.89
C LYS A 191 4.38 -12.06 -2.54
N GLY A 192 4.09 -13.37 -2.51
CA GLY A 192 2.82 -13.91 -2.99
C GLY A 192 2.67 -13.95 -4.52
N LEU A 193 3.77 -13.91 -5.30
CA LEU A 193 3.70 -13.89 -6.76
C LEU A 193 2.79 -14.97 -7.36
N LYS A 194 2.86 -16.22 -6.89
CA LYS A 194 2.00 -17.33 -7.36
C LYS A 194 0.51 -17.06 -7.16
N GLU A 195 0.15 -16.42 -6.04
CA GLU A 195 -1.23 -16.05 -5.75
C GLU A 195 -1.67 -14.89 -6.66
N ARG A 196 -0.80 -13.90 -6.88
CA ARG A 196 -1.07 -12.79 -7.81
C ARG A 196 -1.28 -13.28 -9.24
N GLU A 197 -0.48 -14.25 -9.69
CA GLU A 197 -0.65 -14.92 -10.98
C GLU A 197 -1.99 -15.67 -11.07
N SER A 198 -2.34 -16.40 -10.02
CA SER A 198 -3.63 -17.11 -9.92
C SER A 198 -4.82 -16.14 -9.96
N ASN A 199 -4.72 -15.03 -9.21
CA ASN A 199 -5.72 -13.97 -9.19
C ASN A 199 -5.85 -13.32 -10.57
N LEU A 200 -4.73 -13.02 -11.25
CA LEU A 200 -4.76 -12.47 -12.60
C LEU A 200 -5.48 -13.40 -13.57
N LYS A 201 -5.16 -14.71 -13.52
CA LYS A 201 -5.84 -15.71 -14.35
C LYS A 201 -7.35 -15.71 -14.09
N TYR A 202 -7.76 -15.66 -12.82
CA TYR A 202 -9.16 -15.55 -12.44
C TYR A 202 -9.80 -14.26 -12.99
N TYR A 203 -9.19 -13.10 -12.77
CA TYR A 203 -9.79 -11.82 -13.17
C TYR A 203 -9.83 -11.59 -14.69
N LYS A 204 -8.94 -12.21 -15.47
CA LYS A 204 -9.07 -12.27 -16.93
C LYS A 204 -10.33 -13.01 -17.39
N THR A 205 -10.88 -13.91 -16.57
CA THR A 205 -12.17 -14.56 -16.88
C THR A 205 -13.37 -13.67 -16.54
N ILE A 206 -13.19 -12.73 -15.61
CA ILE A 206 -14.23 -11.80 -15.13
C ILE A 206 -14.34 -10.56 -16.02
N PHE A 207 -13.20 -9.98 -16.39
CA PHE A 207 -13.13 -8.82 -17.29
C PHE A 207 -12.88 -9.31 -18.71
N LYS A 208 -13.90 -9.23 -19.56
CA LYS A 208 -13.86 -9.57 -20.99
C LYS A 208 -14.12 -8.34 -21.83
#